data_AF-A0A9Q0YDP7-F1
#
_entry.id   AF-A0A9Q0YDP7-F1
#
_cell.length_a   1.000
_cell.length_b   1.000
_cell.length_c   1.000
_cell.angle_alpha   90.00
_cell.angle_beta   90.00
_cell.angle_gamma   90.00
#
_symmetry.space_group_name_H-M   'P 1'
#
loop_
_entity.id
_entity.type
_entity.pdbx_description
1 polymer ?
#
loop_
_entity_poly.entity_id
_entity_poly.type
_entity_poly.pdbx_seq_one_letter_code
_entity_poly.pdbx_strand_id
1 'polypeptide(L)'
;MFHCTGSGISAGDIATDISNTTTQTFISARHGFNISPVIDSHGWPFDVHIDCAAERDVYLHVFPVHLEHPTLACLGFFKVYSIGSPICVIDMQARWVARIFKGESMLPSKEVMLEDIRKRRQTEYAQYGKDVFRVYAVPYMDHLATLTGCYPSLVPLFFTDPRLSIHMLFGPVVPASYRLVGPHRWEGAREAILNSLNTTFEGTRSKTAKYVGRSTCMYFTIGMLVLTIAILSIFLP
;
A
#
# COMPACT_ATOMS: atom_id res chain seq x y z
N MET A 1 11.88 -14.96 20.42
CA MET A 1 10.65 -14.23 20.79
C MET A 1 10.52 -13.07 19.83
N PHE A 2 9.41 -12.97 19.09
CA PHE A 2 9.16 -11.88 18.14
C PHE A 2 8.13 -10.91 18.71
N HIS A 3 8.34 -9.61 18.51
CA HIS A 3 7.44 -8.58 19.01
C HIS A 3 6.98 -7.70 17.84
N CYS A 4 5.67 -7.55 17.69
CA CYS A 4 5.05 -6.65 16.70
C CYS A 4 4.18 -5.63 17.44
N THR A 5 4.34 -4.35 17.12
CA THR A 5 3.42 -3.30 17.54
C THR A 5 2.65 -2.81 16.32
N GLY A 6 1.32 -2.96 16.32
CA GLY A 6 0.45 -2.59 15.22
C GLY A 6 -0.91 -2.06 15.70
N SER A 7 -1.65 -1.41 14.80
CA SER A 7 -2.98 -0.85 15.08
C SER A 7 -4.06 -1.64 14.32
N GLY A 8 -5.16 -1.98 14.98
CA GLY A 8 -6.37 -2.54 14.35
C GLY A 8 -6.27 -4.00 13.89
N ILE A 9 -7.08 -4.36 12.87
CA ILE A 9 -7.28 -5.73 12.35
C ILE A 9 -5.97 -6.36 11.85
N SER A 10 -5.05 -5.54 11.32
CA SER A 10 -3.74 -6.00 10.83
C SER A 10 -2.90 -6.67 11.91
N ALA A 11 -3.05 -6.28 13.19
CA ALA A 11 -2.38 -6.97 14.29
C ALA A 11 -2.87 -8.42 14.46
N GLY A 12 -4.13 -8.69 14.16
CA GLY A 12 -4.72 -10.03 14.18
C GLY A 12 -4.26 -10.91 13.03
N ASP A 13 -4.20 -10.35 11.81
CA ASP A 13 -3.69 -11.07 10.63
C ASP A 13 -2.23 -11.51 10.82
N ILE A 14 -1.40 -10.61 11.37
CA ILE A 14 0.00 -10.90 11.69
C ILE A 14 0.12 -11.94 12.78
N ALA A 15 -0.68 -11.83 13.84
CA ALA A 15 -0.63 -12.78 14.92
C ALA A 15 -1.02 -14.19 14.46
N THR A 16 -1.98 -14.28 13.53
CA THR A 16 -2.38 -15.53 12.88
C THR A 16 -1.27 -16.10 12.00
N ASP A 17 -0.56 -15.26 11.26
CA ASP A 17 0.55 -15.72 10.43
C ASP A 17 1.77 -16.14 11.28
N ILE A 18 2.10 -15.39 12.34
CA ILE A 18 3.24 -15.66 13.21
C ILE A 18 2.99 -16.86 14.12
N SER A 19 1.77 -17.07 14.62
CA SER A 19 1.44 -18.18 15.53
C SER A 19 1.72 -19.56 14.93
N ASN A 20 1.74 -19.69 13.61
CA ASN A 20 2.09 -20.92 12.92
C ASN A 20 3.59 -21.25 12.99
N THR A 21 4.44 -20.31 13.42
CA THR A 21 5.91 -20.44 13.40
C THR A 21 6.59 -20.16 14.72
N THR A 22 5.88 -19.56 15.68
CA THR A 22 6.40 -19.25 17.01
C THR A 22 5.74 -20.13 18.05
N THR A 23 6.52 -20.58 19.03
CA THR A 23 5.98 -21.31 20.19
C THR A 23 4.97 -20.46 20.97
N GLN A 24 5.12 -19.14 20.92
CA GLN A 24 4.23 -18.20 21.60
C GLN A 24 4.18 -16.87 20.84
N THR A 25 2.97 -16.43 20.51
CA THR A 25 2.69 -15.09 19.97
C THR A 25 1.93 -14.30 21.01
N PHE A 26 2.49 -13.17 21.45
CA PHE A 26 1.82 -12.25 22.37
C PHE A 26 1.23 -11.09 21.57
N ILE A 27 -0.09 -10.94 21.61
CA ILE A 27 -0.76 -9.73 21.14
C ILE A 27 -0.93 -8.83 22.36
N SER A 28 -0.09 -7.80 22.49
CA SER A 28 -0.31 -6.76 23.49
C SER A 28 -1.37 -5.78 22.96
N ALA A 29 -2.63 -6.08 23.25
CA ALA A 29 -3.70 -5.11 23.09
C ALA A 29 -3.72 -4.21 24.33
N ARG A 30 -3.51 -2.90 24.16
CA ARG A 30 -3.90 -1.96 25.22
C ARG A 30 -5.41 -2.10 25.43
N HIS A 31 -5.85 -2.18 26.69
CA HIS A 31 -7.27 -2.15 27.03
C HIS A 31 -7.91 -0.92 26.38
N GLY A 32 -8.86 -1.15 25.47
CA GLY A 32 -9.47 -0.10 24.65
C GLY A 32 -8.76 0.03 23.30
N PHE A 33 -9.47 -0.37 22.24
CA PHE A 33 -9.27 0.19 20.91
C PHE A 33 -9.12 1.71 21.06
N ASN A 34 -8.01 2.31 20.61
CA ASN A 34 -7.77 3.73 20.86
C ASN A 34 -8.93 4.55 20.27
N ILE A 35 -9.82 5.04 21.13
CA ILE A 35 -10.47 6.33 20.90
C ILE A 35 -9.36 7.34 21.23
N SER A 36 -8.39 7.48 20.31
CA SER A 36 -7.54 8.65 20.36
C SER A 36 -8.47 9.84 20.19
N PRO A 37 -8.45 10.85 21.09
CA PRO A 37 -9.24 12.04 20.87
C PRO A 37 -8.90 12.58 19.49
N VAL A 38 -9.95 12.87 18.70
CA VAL A 38 -9.81 13.39 17.33
C VAL A 38 -9.01 14.68 17.30
N ILE A 39 -8.79 15.32 18.46
CA ILE A 39 -8.19 16.63 18.63
C ILE A 39 -7.18 16.55 19.79
N ASP A 40 -5.95 17.00 19.56
CA ASP A 40 -4.90 17.13 20.58
C ASP A 40 -5.18 18.31 21.54
N SER A 41 -4.33 18.49 22.56
CA SER A 41 -4.46 19.57 23.54
C SER A 41 -4.37 20.99 22.96
N HIS A 42 -4.08 21.12 21.66
CA HIS A 42 -3.94 22.37 20.93
C HIS A 42 -4.99 22.53 19.81
N GLY A 43 -5.97 21.64 19.68
CA GLY A 43 -7.05 21.77 18.70
C GLY A 43 -6.81 21.07 17.36
N TRP A 44 -5.71 20.34 17.19
CA TRP A 44 -5.34 19.71 15.92
C TRP A 44 -5.62 18.21 15.88
N PRO A 45 -5.96 17.64 14.70
CA PRO A 45 -6.12 16.21 14.56
C PRO A 45 -4.88 15.41 14.98
N PHE A 46 -5.04 14.38 15.82
CA PHE A 46 -3.91 13.67 16.44
C PHE A 46 -3.01 12.96 15.40
N ASP A 47 -3.58 12.61 14.24
CA ASP A 47 -2.87 12.10 13.06
C ASP A 47 -1.88 13.10 12.45
N VAL A 48 -1.96 14.39 12.81
CA VAL A 48 -1.02 15.44 12.40
C VAL A 48 0.27 15.41 13.25
N HIS A 49 0.24 14.86 14.47
CA HIS A 49 1.35 14.90 15.44
C HIS A 49 2.09 13.57 15.63
N ILE A 50 2.70 13.03 14.57
CA ILE A 50 3.91 12.18 14.70
C ILE A 50 5.16 13.03 14.43
N ASP A 51 5.27 14.20 15.10
CA ASP A 51 6.42 15.11 15.00
C ASP A 51 7.39 14.92 16.19
N CYS A 52 7.62 13.67 16.63
CA CYS A 52 8.76 13.41 17.52
C CYS A 52 10.06 13.51 16.69
N ALA A 53 10.75 14.65 16.81
CA ALA A 53 12.03 15.00 16.19
C ALA A 53 13.23 14.14 16.63
N ALA A 54 13.01 12.85 16.94
CA ALA A 54 14.08 11.90 17.13
C ALA A 54 14.51 11.36 15.77
N GLU A 55 15.82 11.27 15.55
CA GLU A 55 16.40 10.55 14.42
C GLU A 55 15.92 9.08 14.48
N ARG A 56 15.10 8.67 13.51
CA ARG A 56 14.49 7.32 13.48
C ARG A 56 15.19 6.46 12.44
N ASP A 57 16.16 5.68 12.86
CA ASP A 57 16.84 4.70 12.00
C ASP A 57 16.00 3.42 11.88
N VAL A 58 14.88 3.56 11.16
CA VAL A 58 13.93 2.46 10.94
C VAL A 58 13.83 2.19 9.44
N TYR A 59 14.35 1.05 9.02
CA TYR A 59 14.36 0.62 7.63
C TYR A 59 12.93 0.38 7.14
N LEU A 60 12.61 0.99 5.99
CA LEU A 60 11.28 1.01 5.40
C LEU A 60 10.15 1.37 6.38
N HIS A 61 10.41 2.15 7.43
CA HIS A 61 9.42 2.47 8.49
C HIS A 61 8.92 1.24 9.27
N VAL A 62 9.66 0.12 9.22
CA VAL A 62 9.33 -1.15 9.89
C VAL A 62 10.40 -1.62 10.86
N PHE A 63 11.64 -1.79 10.41
CA PHE A 63 12.68 -2.47 11.20
C PHE A 63 13.71 -1.51 11.79
N PRO A 64 13.85 -1.43 13.12
CA PRO A 64 14.92 -0.66 13.75
C PRO A 64 16.31 -1.25 13.39
N VAL A 65 17.21 -0.42 12.86
CA VAL A 65 18.48 -0.88 12.28
C VAL A 65 19.58 -1.13 13.34
N HIS A 66 19.36 -0.68 14.57
CA HIS A 66 20.32 -0.85 15.67
C HIS A 66 20.23 -2.21 16.37
N LEU A 67 19.21 -3.02 16.06
CA LEU A 67 19.06 -4.34 16.65
C LEU A 67 20.00 -5.34 15.96
N GLU A 68 20.65 -6.18 16.77
CA GLU A 68 21.52 -7.25 16.26
C GLU A 68 20.73 -8.34 15.53
N HIS A 69 19.49 -8.57 15.95
CA HIS A 69 18.57 -9.52 15.34
C HIS A 69 17.27 -8.84 14.91
N PRO A 70 16.69 -9.19 13.75
CA PRO A 70 15.43 -8.64 13.27
C PRO A 70 14.25 -9.30 13.97
N THR A 71 14.14 -9.13 15.29
CA THR A 71 13.08 -9.74 16.12
C THR A 71 11.96 -8.77 16.49
N LEU A 72 12.10 -7.50 16.14
CA LEU A 72 11.13 -6.43 16.41
C LEU A 72 10.78 -5.72 15.10
N ALA A 73 9.48 -5.54 14.87
CA ALA A 73 8.95 -4.78 13.75
C ALA A 73 7.87 -3.79 14.23
N CYS A 74 7.97 -2.55 13.75
CA CYS A 74 7.02 -1.47 14.00
C CYS A 74 6.07 -1.34 12.81
N LEU A 75 4.76 -1.41 13.03
CA LEU A 75 3.79 -1.38 11.95
C LEU A 75 2.91 -0.15 12.06
N GLY A 76 2.63 0.51 10.94
CA GLY A 76 1.87 1.76 10.93
C GLY A 76 2.67 2.94 11.49
N PHE A 77 3.97 2.80 11.66
CA PHE A 77 4.84 3.85 12.16
C PHE A 77 5.29 4.77 11.02
N PHE A 78 4.35 5.49 10.40
CA PHE A 78 4.60 6.43 9.30
C PHE A 78 3.49 7.48 9.21
N LYS A 79 3.77 8.58 8.51
CA LYS A 79 2.73 9.52 8.04
C LYS A 79 2.35 9.19 6.60
N VAL A 80 1.07 8.94 6.32
CA VAL A 80 0.61 8.77 4.92
C VAL A 80 0.42 10.14 4.31
N TYR A 81 1.16 10.44 3.24
CA TYR A 81 1.08 11.74 2.56
C TYR A 81 0.05 11.77 1.41
N SER A 82 -0.51 10.62 1.02
CA SER A 82 -1.41 10.51 -0.13
C SER A 82 -2.84 10.07 0.23
N ILE A 83 -3.74 10.20 -0.75
CA ILE A 83 -5.01 9.45 -0.79
C ILE A 83 -4.67 7.96 -0.76
N GLY A 84 -5.15 7.24 0.24
CA GLY A 84 -4.87 5.83 0.44
C GLY A 84 -5.16 5.44 1.88
N SER A 85 -5.66 4.21 2.08
CA SER A 85 -5.98 3.73 3.42
C SER A 85 -4.69 3.29 4.15
N PRO A 86 -4.34 3.89 5.30
CA PRO A 86 -3.20 3.43 6.11
C PRO A 86 -3.31 1.96 6.47
N ILE A 87 -4.53 1.45 6.63
CA ILE A 87 -4.79 0.03 6.96
C ILE A 87 -4.24 -0.89 5.87
N CYS A 88 -4.38 -0.52 4.60
CA CYS A 88 -3.86 -1.33 3.49
C CYS A 88 -2.32 -1.34 3.43
N VAL A 89 -1.71 -0.21 3.80
CA VAL A 89 -0.24 -0.11 3.92
C VAL A 89 0.25 -0.98 5.08
N ILE A 90 -0.45 -0.94 6.22
CA ILE A 90 -0.13 -1.77 7.39
C ILE A 90 -0.31 -3.26 7.07
N ASP A 91 -1.35 -3.66 6.32
CA ASP A 91 -1.53 -5.04 5.83
C ASP A 91 -0.35 -5.49 4.95
N MET A 92 0.18 -4.59 4.12
CA MET A 92 1.36 -4.93 3.31
C MET A 92 2.64 -5.07 4.16
N GLN A 93 2.86 -4.17 5.12
CA GLN A 93 3.96 -4.28 6.09
C GLN A 93 3.87 -5.59 6.88
N ALA A 94 2.67 -5.92 7.33
CA ALA A 94 2.34 -7.14 8.06
C ALA A 94 2.77 -8.40 7.31
N ARG A 95 2.33 -8.53 6.04
CA ARG A 95 2.68 -9.65 5.18
C ARG A 95 4.18 -9.79 5.00
N TRP A 96 4.88 -8.67 4.79
CA TRP A 96 6.33 -8.69 4.63
C TRP A 96 7.07 -9.09 5.92
N VAL A 97 6.67 -8.51 7.06
CA VAL A 97 7.25 -8.82 8.38
C VAL A 97 7.04 -10.29 8.74
N ALA A 98 5.85 -10.83 8.51
CA ALA A 98 5.56 -12.23 8.78
C ALA A 98 6.56 -13.14 8.05
N ARG A 99 6.82 -12.89 6.75
CA ARG A 99 7.80 -13.66 5.98
C ARG A 99 9.21 -13.58 6.54
N ILE A 100 9.63 -12.40 7.03
CA ILE A 100 10.95 -12.24 7.66
C ILE A 100 11.04 -13.04 8.94
N PHE A 101 10.02 -12.97 9.81
CA PHE A 101 10.01 -13.71 11.07
C PHE A 101 9.91 -15.23 10.87
N LYS A 102 9.26 -15.68 9.79
CA LYS A 102 9.26 -17.08 9.37
C LYS A 102 10.60 -17.55 8.76
N GLY A 103 11.51 -16.64 8.45
CA GLY A 103 12.77 -16.94 7.74
C GLY A 103 12.58 -17.20 6.25
N GLU A 104 11.42 -16.89 5.67
CA GLU A 104 11.13 -17.02 4.23
C GLU A 104 11.64 -15.83 3.41
N SER A 105 12.08 -14.77 4.09
CA SER A 105 12.68 -13.57 3.52
C SER A 105 13.74 -13.04 4.48
N MET A 106 14.78 -12.41 3.94
CA MET A 106 15.87 -11.85 4.75
C MET A 106 15.90 -10.32 4.60
N LEU A 107 16.28 -9.63 5.68
CA LEU A 107 16.64 -8.23 5.58
C LEU A 107 18.01 -8.08 4.89
N PRO A 108 18.23 -6.97 4.15
CA PRO A 108 19.55 -6.68 3.61
C PRO A 108 20.54 -6.34 4.74
N SER A 109 21.82 -6.23 4.40
CA SER A 109 22.87 -5.81 5.35
C SER A 109 22.56 -4.46 5.98
N LYS A 110 23.06 -4.24 7.20
CA LYS A 110 22.88 -3.00 7.97
C LYS A 110 23.27 -1.74 7.19
N GLU A 111 24.34 -1.82 6.41
CA GLU A 111 24.88 -0.74 5.60
C GLU A 111 23.89 -0.30 4.51
N VAL A 112 23.22 -1.27 3.87
CA VAL A 112 22.20 -1.04 2.85
C VAL A 112 20.94 -0.44 3.48
N MET A 113 20.53 -0.93 4.65
CA MET A 113 19.39 -0.37 5.37
C MET A 113 19.64 1.09 5.78
N LEU A 114 20.84 1.40 6.29
CA LEU A 114 21.22 2.77 6.65
C LEU A 114 21.30 3.68 5.43
N GLU A 115 21.80 3.18 4.30
CA GLU A 115 21.87 3.96 3.06
C GLU A 115 20.48 4.29 2.51
N ASP A 116 19.54 3.35 2.56
CA ASP A 116 18.13 3.60 2.21
C ASP A 116 17.52 4.72 3.08
N ILE A 117 17.75 4.65 4.40
CA ILE A 117 17.30 5.68 5.36
C ILE A 117 17.92 7.04 5.03
N ARG A 118 19.23 7.10 4.73
CA ARG A 118 19.93 8.35 4.37
C ARG A 118 19.33 8.96 3.11
N LYS A 119 19.11 8.16 2.05
CA LYS A 119 18.52 8.64 0.79
C LYS A 119 17.11 9.21 0.99
N ARG A 120 16.27 8.49 1.76
CA ARG A 120 14.93 8.98 2.15
C ARG A 120 15.04 10.31 2.88
N ARG A 121 15.88 10.40 3.93
CA ARG A 121 16.08 11.63 4.70
C ARG A 121 16.54 12.78 3.82
N GLN A 122 17.55 12.57 2.97
CA GLN A 122 18.05 13.60 2.05
C GLN A 122 16.94 14.14 1.14
N THR A 123 16.09 13.25 0.60
CA THR A 123 14.94 13.63 -0.23
C THR A 123 13.93 14.45 0.57
N GLU A 124 13.58 14.01 1.77
CA GLU A 124 12.64 14.71 2.65
C GLU A 124 13.18 16.07 3.13
N TYR A 125 14.45 16.16 3.50
CA TYR A 125 15.10 17.42 3.88
C TYR A 125 15.18 18.40 2.72
N ALA A 126 15.49 17.93 1.50
CA ALA A 126 15.50 18.77 0.31
C ALA A 126 14.12 19.33 -0.02
N GLN A 127 13.05 18.57 0.25
CA GLN A 127 11.68 18.98 -0.07
C GLN A 127 11.00 19.78 1.05
N TYR A 128 11.27 19.46 2.32
CA TYR A 128 10.50 19.96 3.47
C TYR A 128 11.35 20.59 4.58
N GLY A 129 12.68 20.52 4.50
CA GLY A 129 13.60 21.04 5.53
C GLY A 129 13.64 20.25 6.84
N LYS A 130 12.96 19.09 6.91
CA LYS A 130 12.93 18.20 8.10
C LYS A 130 12.69 16.74 7.70
N ASP A 131 13.10 15.78 8.53
CA ASP A 131 12.67 14.38 8.44
C ASP A 131 11.17 14.32 8.80
N VAL A 132 10.34 14.04 7.81
CA VAL A 132 8.87 14.01 7.93
C VAL A 132 8.34 12.60 8.14
N PHE A 133 9.17 11.57 7.87
CA PHE A 133 8.86 10.17 8.08
C PHE A 133 7.58 9.74 7.36
N ARG A 134 7.51 10.09 6.06
CA ARG A 134 6.32 9.95 5.23
C ARG A 134 6.40 8.78 4.27
N VAL A 135 5.24 8.22 3.98
CA VAL A 135 5.04 7.17 3.00
C VAL A 135 4.05 7.62 1.93
N TYR A 136 4.46 7.45 0.66
CA TYR A 136 3.59 7.51 -0.50
C TYR A 136 2.98 6.12 -0.71
N ALA A 137 1.67 5.96 -0.51
CA ALA A 137 1.06 4.65 -0.31
C ALA A 137 1.30 3.68 -1.47
N VAL A 138 1.05 4.09 -2.72
CA VAL A 138 1.19 3.23 -3.91
C VAL A 138 2.65 2.77 -4.11
N PRO A 139 3.65 3.65 -4.31
CA PRO A 139 5.02 3.20 -4.57
C PRO A 139 5.61 2.42 -3.39
N TYR A 140 5.22 2.73 -2.16
CA TYR A 140 5.66 1.99 -0.99
C TYR A 140 5.06 0.59 -0.93
N MET A 141 3.74 0.46 -1.17
CA MET A 141 3.09 -0.85 -1.26
C MET A 141 3.64 -1.67 -2.43
N ASP A 142 3.91 -1.06 -3.59
CA ASP A 142 4.53 -1.74 -4.74
C ASP A 142 5.94 -2.25 -4.40
N HIS A 143 6.73 -1.47 -3.67
CA HIS A 143 8.04 -1.89 -3.19
C HIS A 143 7.93 -3.08 -2.22
N LEU A 144 7.05 -3.01 -1.22
CA LEU A 144 6.81 -4.13 -0.32
C LEU A 144 6.23 -5.36 -1.04
N ALA A 145 5.37 -5.15 -2.04
CA ALA A 145 4.82 -6.21 -2.87
C ALA A 145 5.92 -6.92 -3.68
N THR A 146 6.93 -6.18 -4.12
CA THR A 146 8.11 -6.74 -4.78
C THR A 146 8.92 -7.59 -3.81
N LEU A 147 9.18 -7.09 -2.60
CA LEU A 147 9.89 -7.83 -1.55
C LEU A 147 9.15 -9.10 -1.09
N THR A 148 7.81 -9.08 -1.14
CA THR A 148 6.97 -10.23 -0.79
C THR A 148 6.66 -11.15 -1.97
N GLY A 149 7.03 -10.77 -3.20
CA GLY A 149 6.73 -11.53 -4.41
C GLY A 149 5.25 -11.50 -4.82
N CYS A 150 4.46 -10.53 -4.34
CA CYS A 150 3.05 -10.36 -4.70
C CYS A 150 2.77 -9.16 -5.63
N TYR A 151 3.81 -8.55 -6.21
CA TYR A 151 3.67 -7.43 -7.15
C TYR A 151 3.04 -7.88 -8.49
N PRO A 152 1.87 -7.35 -8.88
CA PRO A 152 1.18 -7.74 -10.10
C PRO A 152 1.66 -6.94 -11.31
N SER A 153 2.80 -7.32 -11.89
CA SER A 153 3.36 -6.65 -13.08
C SER A 153 2.34 -6.58 -14.22
N LEU A 154 2.07 -5.36 -14.70
CA LEU A 154 1.04 -5.11 -15.73
C LEU A 154 1.41 -5.70 -17.10
N VAL A 155 2.69 -5.68 -17.48
CA VAL A 155 3.10 -6.15 -18.81
C VAL A 155 2.83 -7.65 -19.02
N PRO A 156 3.26 -8.58 -18.14
CA PRO A 156 2.87 -9.98 -18.24
C PRO A 156 1.35 -10.19 -18.11
N LEU A 157 0.70 -9.38 -17.27
CA LEU A 157 -0.74 -9.45 -17.07
C LEU A 157 -1.51 -9.08 -18.34
N PHE A 158 -1.02 -8.14 -19.14
CA PHE A 158 -1.64 -7.75 -20.41
C PHE A 158 -1.77 -8.90 -21.39
N PHE A 159 -0.78 -9.79 -21.45
CA PHE A 159 -0.79 -10.95 -22.35
C PHE A 159 -1.65 -12.12 -21.84
N THR A 160 -1.97 -12.15 -20.54
CA THR A 160 -2.77 -13.25 -19.93
C THR A 160 -4.22 -12.84 -19.67
N ASP A 161 -4.43 -11.61 -19.22
CA ASP A 161 -5.74 -10.99 -19.01
C ASP A 161 -5.70 -9.49 -19.37
N PRO A 162 -5.82 -9.15 -20.67
CA PRO A 162 -5.75 -7.76 -21.14
C PRO A 162 -6.85 -6.88 -20.53
N ARG A 163 -8.02 -7.45 -20.23
CA ARG A 163 -9.13 -6.71 -19.60
C ARG A 163 -8.74 -6.26 -18.21
N LEU A 164 -8.21 -7.16 -17.39
CA LEU A 164 -7.74 -6.85 -16.05
C LEU A 164 -6.56 -5.87 -16.09
N SER A 165 -5.58 -6.09 -16.99
CA SER A 165 -4.42 -5.21 -17.11
C SER A 165 -4.79 -3.78 -17.49
N ILE A 166 -5.67 -3.57 -18.46
CA ILE A 166 -6.14 -2.24 -18.85
C ILE A 166 -6.91 -1.59 -17.69
N HIS A 167 -7.76 -2.36 -16.99
CA HIS A 167 -8.48 -1.84 -15.82
C HIS A 167 -7.54 -1.45 -14.68
N MET A 168 -6.46 -2.20 -14.43
CA MET A 168 -5.49 -1.83 -13.41
C MET A 168 -4.63 -0.62 -13.82
N LEU A 169 -4.39 -0.44 -15.12
CA LEU A 169 -3.63 0.70 -15.63
C LEU A 169 -4.41 2.02 -15.55
N PHE A 170 -5.72 1.99 -15.86
CA PHE A 170 -6.55 3.20 -15.96
C PHE A 170 -7.62 3.34 -14.87
N GLY A 171 -7.82 2.30 -14.05
CA GLY A 171 -8.79 2.28 -12.96
C GLY A 171 -8.18 2.65 -11.60
N PRO A 172 -8.97 2.59 -10.52
CA PRO A 172 -8.47 2.84 -9.19
C PRO A 172 -7.50 1.74 -8.75
N VAL A 173 -6.48 2.13 -7.98
CA VAL A 173 -5.60 1.18 -7.29
C VAL A 173 -6.38 0.58 -6.11
N VAL A 174 -6.70 -0.71 -6.21
CA VAL A 174 -7.46 -1.44 -5.19
C VAL A 174 -6.52 -2.43 -4.48
N PRO A 175 -6.53 -2.53 -3.14
CA PRO A 175 -5.63 -3.44 -2.40
C PRO A 175 -5.68 -4.91 -2.84
N ALA A 176 -6.80 -5.34 -3.40
CA ALA A 176 -6.96 -6.67 -3.99
C ALA A 176 -5.95 -6.97 -5.11
N SER A 177 -5.36 -5.95 -5.77
CA SER A 177 -4.31 -6.12 -6.77
C SER A 177 -3.12 -6.92 -6.23
N TYR A 178 -2.71 -6.65 -4.98
CA TYR A 178 -1.60 -7.36 -4.31
C TYR A 178 -1.97 -8.76 -3.80
N ARG A 179 -3.17 -9.26 -4.14
CA ARG A 179 -3.59 -10.64 -3.91
C ARG A 179 -3.87 -11.39 -5.22
N LEU A 180 -3.49 -10.82 -6.38
CA LEU A 180 -3.60 -11.49 -7.68
C LEU A 180 -2.55 -12.58 -7.89
N VAL A 181 -1.34 -12.36 -7.36
CA VAL A 181 -0.16 -13.21 -7.52
C VAL A 181 0.60 -13.34 -6.20
N GLY A 182 1.53 -14.29 -6.13
CA GLY A 182 2.39 -14.50 -4.97
C GLY A 182 1.71 -15.20 -3.79
N PRO A 183 2.33 -15.15 -2.60
CA PRO A 183 1.81 -15.79 -1.40
C PRO A 183 0.45 -15.22 -0.95
N HIS A 184 -0.44 -16.10 -0.48
CA HIS A 184 -1.79 -15.75 -0.01
C HIS A 184 -2.65 -15.08 -1.11
N ARG A 185 -2.49 -15.54 -2.35
CA ARG A 185 -3.36 -15.18 -3.49
C ARG A 185 -4.83 -15.41 -3.13
N TRP A 186 -5.70 -14.49 -3.54
CA TRP A 186 -7.14 -14.59 -3.36
C TRP A 186 -7.83 -14.79 -4.72
N GLU A 187 -8.57 -15.90 -4.86
CA GLU A 187 -9.26 -16.23 -6.12
C GLU A 187 -10.27 -15.17 -6.55
N GLY A 188 -10.93 -14.51 -5.59
CA GLY A 188 -11.89 -13.43 -5.84
C GLY A 188 -11.25 -12.07 -6.19
N ALA A 189 -9.91 -11.95 -6.13
CA ALA A 189 -9.22 -10.66 -6.33
C ALA A 189 -9.53 -10.02 -7.68
N ARG A 190 -9.55 -10.84 -8.75
CA ARG A 190 -9.86 -10.37 -10.10
C ARG A 190 -11.23 -9.70 -10.16
N GLU A 191 -12.26 -10.40 -9.70
CA GLU A 191 -13.63 -9.89 -9.74
C GLU A 191 -13.81 -8.68 -8.82
N ALA A 192 -13.15 -8.66 -7.66
CA ALA A 192 -13.16 -7.49 -6.78
C ALA A 192 -12.55 -6.24 -7.44
N ILE A 193 -11.47 -6.40 -8.20
CA ILE A 193 -10.84 -5.28 -8.93
C ILE A 193 -11.78 -4.77 -10.02
N LEU A 194 -12.29 -5.67 -10.87
CA LEU A 194 -13.16 -5.31 -11.99
C LEU A 194 -14.50 -4.69 -11.55
N ASN A 195 -15.01 -5.06 -10.36
CA ASN A 195 -16.29 -4.56 -9.83
C ASN A 195 -16.13 -3.38 -8.86
N SER A 196 -14.90 -2.98 -8.50
CA SER A 196 -14.62 -1.97 -7.47
C SER A 196 -15.41 -0.67 -7.65
N LEU A 197 -15.50 -0.16 -8.88
CA LEU A 197 -16.30 1.04 -9.20
C LEU A 197 -17.80 0.80 -9.04
N ASN A 198 -18.31 -0.34 -9.51
CA ASN A 198 -19.74 -0.67 -9.41
C ASN A 198 -20.19 -0.75 -7.94
N THR A 199 -19.43 -1.45 -7.09
CA THR A 199 -19.73 -1.59 -5.65
C THR A 199 -19.71 -0.23 -4.94
N THR A 200 -18.83 0.68 -5.34
CA THR A 200 -18.81 2.06 -4.80
C THR A 200 -20.11 2.81 -5.09
N PHE A 201 -20.68 2.61 -6.28
CA PHE A 201 -21.97 3.21 -6.64
C PHE A 201 -23.15 2.49 -6.01
N GLU A 202 -23.11 1.18 -5.77
CA GLU A 202 -24.20 0.44 -5.14
C GLU A 202 -24.53 0.97 -3.74
N GLY A 203 -23.52 1.35 -2.96
CA GLY A 203 -23.72 1.95 -1.63
C GLY A 203 -24.43 3.30 -1.66
N THR A 204 -24.41 4.01 -2.80
CA THR A 204 -25.04 5.33 -2.96
C THR A 204 -26.29 5.30 -3.85
N ARG A 205 -26.49 4.23 -4.63
CA ARG A 205 -27.60 4.09 -5.59
C ARG A 205 -28.83 3.49 -4.91
N SER A 206 -29.53 4.31 -4.12
CA SER A 206 -30.81 3.95 -3.49
C SER A 206 -32.00 3.89 -4.47
N LYS A 207 -31.87 4.47 -5.66
CA LYS A 207 -32.88 4.46 -6.73
C LYS A 207 -32.23 4.19 -8.08
N THR A 208 -32.79 3.26 -8.84
CA THR A 208 -32.39 2.97 -10.24
C THR A 208 -33.15 3.88 -11.21
N ALA A 209 -32.46 4.83 -11.84
CA ALA A 209 -32.99 5.53 -13.01
C ALA A 209 -32.96 4.59 -14.23
N LYS A 210 -33.97 4.69 -15.11
CA LYS A 210 -33.95 3.97 -16.40
C LYS A 210 -32.73 4.43 -17.20
N TYR A 211 -31.93 3.47 -17.65
CA TYR A 211 -30.76 3.72 -18.50
C TYR A 211 -31.20 4.42 -19.79
N VAL A 212 -30.86 5.72 -19.92
CA VAL A 212 -30.96 6.45 -21.18
C VAL A 212 -29.60 6.27 -21.87
N GLY A 213 -29.62 5.78 -23.11
CA GLY A 213 -28.47 5.19 -23.80
C GLY A 213 -27.13 5.93 -23.70
N ARG A 214 -26.06 5.17 -23.87
CA ARG A 214 -24.65 5.63 -23.87
C ARG A 214 -24.48 6.82 -24.83
N SER A 215 -23.98 7.94 -24.32
CA SER A 215 -23.60 9.08 -25.16
C SER A 215 -22.54 8.62 -26.18
N THR A 216 -22.86 8.72 -27.46
CA THR A 216 -21.98 8.43 -28.62
C THR A 216 -20.73 9.31 -28.63
N CYS A 217 -20.67 10.34 -27.79
CA CYS A 217 -19.56 11.27 -27.63
C CYS A 217 -18.22 10.58 -27.35
N MET A 218 -18.19 9.50 -26.54
CA MET A 218 -16.91 8.84 -26.20
C MET A 218 -16.26 8.13 -27.40
N TYR A 219 -17.05 7.52 -28.27
CA TYR A 219 -16.52 6.90 -29.50
C TYR A 219 -16.13 7.96 -30.52
N PHE A 220 -16.84 9.09 -30.54
CA PHE A 220 -16.51 10.24 -31.37
C PHE A 220 -15.16 10.88 -30.95
N THR A 221 -14.91 11.05 -29.65
CA THR A 221 -13.64 11.62 -29.16
C THR A 221 -12.46 10.69 -29.41
N ILE A 222 -12.62 9.38 -29.19
CA ILE A 222 -11.59 8.39 -29.52
C ILE A 222 -11.33 8.36 -31.04
N GLY A 223 -12.40 8.41 -31.85
CA GLY A 223 -12.29 8.47 -33.31
C GLY A 223 -11.52 9.71 -33.79
N MET A 224 -11.81 10.88 -33.22
CA MET A 224 -11.09 12.12 -33.54
C MET A 224 -9.62 12.06 -33.13
N LEU A 225 -9.28 11.44 -32.00
CA LEU A 225 -7.90 11.30 -31.53
C LEU A 225 -7.08 10.35 -32.42
N VAL A 226 -7.69 9.26 -32.89
CA VAL A 226 -7.04 8.34 -33.85
C VAL A 226 -6.83 9.04 -35.19
N LEU A 227 -7.81 9.83 -35.65
CA LEU A 227 -7.71 10.59 -36.89
C LEU A 227 -6.58 11.64 -36.82
N THR A 228 -6.44 12.35 -35.70
CA THR A 228 -5.36 13.35 -35.55
C THR A 228 -3.98 12.71 -35.51
N ILE A 229 -3.82 11.55 -34.84
CA ILE A 229 -2.56 10.80 -34.84
C ILE A 229 -2.23 10.27 -36.25
N ALA A 230 -3.23 9.78 -36.99
CA ALA A 230 -3.07 9.33 -38.38
C ALA A 230 -2.68 10.48 -39.32
N ILE A 231 -3.26 11.67 -39.14
CA ILE A 231 -2.88 12.86 -39.92
C ILE A 231 -1.45 13.28 -39.57
N LEU A 232 -1.11 13.38 -38.28
CA LEU A 232 0.23 13.80 -37.84
C LEU A 232 1.33 12.83 -38.29
N SER A 233 1.05 11.52 -38.38
CA SER A 233 2.00 10.53 -38.89
C SER A 233 2.23 10.59 -40.41
N ILE A 234 1.36 11.26 -41.17
CA ILE A 234 1.59 11.55 -42.60
C ILE A 234 2.51 12.76 -42.79
N PHE A 235 2.52 13.69 -41.81
CA PHE A 235 3.27 14.96 -41.88
C PHE A 235 4.57 14.97 -41.06
N LEU A 236 4.84 13.95 -40.25
CA LEU A 236 6.16 13.71 -39.66
C LEU A 236 7.00 12.86 -40.63
N PRO A 237 8.14 13.37 -41.14
CA PRO A 237 9.03 12.62 -42.04
C PRO A 237 9.74 11.44 -41.37
#